data_AF-D8QYG7-F1
#
_entry.id   AF-D8QYG7-F1
#
_cell.length_a   1.000
_cell.length_b   1.000
_cell.length_c   1.000
_cell.angle_alpha   90.00
_cell.angle_beta   90.00
_cell.angle_gamma   90.00
#
_symmetry.space_group_name_H-M   'P 1'
#
loop_
_entity.id
_entity.type
_entity.pdbx_description
1 polymer ?
#
loop_
_entity_poly.entity_id
_entity_poly.type
_entity_poly.pdbx_seq_one_letter_code
_entity_poly.pdbx_strand_id
1 'polypeptide(L)'
;MKLTDNPDEVCFAIVLLCCSHAGKIRGGIQRFLAMSFDFSVAVTRNHYCCLIDLFGRTGHLAEAADLIAHMPFEPDSLELRCLLGACRTHGNLEHGARVASFVLGLRGEECASSYVFLASIYTHALKI
;
A
#
# COMPACT_ATOMS: atom_id res chain seq x y z
N MET A 1 22.76 -19.67 9.44
CA MET A 1 22.03 -20.04 8.22
C MET A 1 22.58 -19.19 7.08
N LYS A 2 23.46 -19.74 6.23
CA LYS A 2 23.92 -19.04 5.03
C LYS A 2 22.93 -19.37 3.92
N LEU A 3 22.17 -18.38 3.42
CA LEU A 3 21.46 -18.55 2.16
C LEU A 3 22.53 -18.68 1.07
N THR A 4 22.63 -19.84 0.44
CA THR A 4 23.54 -20.13 -0.67
C THR A 4 22.96 -19.72 -2.02
N ASP A 5 21.69 -19.31 -2.05
CA ASP A 5 20.96 -18.91 -3.24
C ASP A 5 20.63 -17.41 -3.19
N ASN A 6 20.67 -16.75 -4.35
CA ASN A 6 20.29 -15.35 -4.46
C ASN A 6 18.82 -15.17 -4.01
N PRO A 7 18.51 -14.12 -3.22
CA PRO A 7 17.14 -13.86 -2.80
C PRO A 7 16.25 -13.62 -4.02
N ASP A 8 15.11 -14.31 -4.03
CA ASP A 8 14.11 -14.26 -5.08
C ASP A 8 12.94 -13.33 -4.70
N GLU A 9 11.93 -13.27 -5.57
CA GLU A 9 10.70 -12.51 -5.38
C GLU A 9 10.04 -12.79 -4.01
N VAL A 10 9.96 -14.06 -3.63
CA VAL A 10 9.30 -14.49 -2.40
C VAL A 10 10.08 -14.03 -1.17
N CYS A 11 11.42 -14.10 -1.22
CA CYS A 11 12.29 -13.61 -0.17
C CYS A 11 12.05 -12.12 0.11
N PHE A 12 12.02 -11.29 -0.94
CA PHE A 12 11.76 -9.85 -0.79
C PHE A 12 10.37 -9.55 -0.27
N ALA A 13 9.33 -10.26 -0.73
CA ALA A 13 7.98 -10.09 -0.21
C ALA A 13 7.88 -10.38 1.30
N ILE A 14 8.46 -11.50 1.78
CA ILE A 14 8.49 -11.84 3.22
C ILE A 14 9.20 -10.76 4.02
N VAL A 15 10.34 -10.31 3.50
CA VAL A 15 11.19 -9.30 4.11
C VAL A 15 10.47 -7.94 4.19
N LEU A 16 9.74 -7.52 3.16
CA LEU A 16 8.91 -6.31 3.20
C LEU A 16 7.73 -6.45 4.17
N LEU A 17 7.08 -7.62 4.20
CA LEU A 17 6.03 -7.91 5.17
C LEU A 17 6.54 -7.79 6.61
N CYS A 18 7.69 -8.37 6.93
CA CYS A 18 8.32 -8.21 8.25
C CYS A 18 8.61 -6.74 8.56
N CYS A 19 9.03 -5.94 7.57
CA CYS A 19 9.21 -4.50 7.73
C CYS A 19 7.89 -3.80 8.06
N SER A 20 6.81 -4.15 7.37
CA SER A 20 5.46 -3.64 7.64
C SER A 20 5.03 -3.94 9.08
N HIS A 21 5.14 -5.19 9.52
CA HIS A 21 4.81 -5.60 10.89
C HIS A 21 5.65 -4.91 11.96
N ALA A 22 6.94 -4.65 11.67
CA ALA A 22 7.84 -3.96 12.58
C ALA A 22 7.77 -2.41 12.48
N GLY A 23 6.97 -1.85 11.55
CA GLY A 23 6.91 -0.41 11.30
C GLY A 23 8.24 0.20 10.81
N LYS A 24 9.10 -0.59 10.17
CA LYS A 24 10.47 -0.19 9.78
C LYS A 24 10.48 0.42 8.37
N ILE A 25 10.01 1.67 8.23
CA ILE A 25 9.85 2.37 6.94
C ILE A 25 11.15 2.41 6.14
N ARG A 26 12.21 2.99 6.70
CA ARG A 26 13.51 3.14 6.03
C ARG A 26 14.06 1.79 5.55
N GLY A 27 13.94 0.75 6.39
CA GLY A 27 14.39 -0.60 6.03
C GLY A 27 13.52 -1.24 4.93
N GLY A 28 12.22 -0.96 4.92
CA GLY A 28 11.31 -1.43 3.87
C GLY A 28 11.65 -0.82 2.52
N ILE A 29 11.77 0.51 2.46
CA ILE A 29 12.13 1.25 1.25
C ILE A 29 13.50 0.80 0.72
N GLN A 30 14.51 0.72 1.60
CA GLN A 30 15.84 0.27 1.19
C GLN A 30 15.81 -1.12 0.55
N ARG A 31 15.06 -2.06 1.11
CA ARG A 31 14.98 -3.42 0.55
C ARG A 31 14.13 -3.50 -0.71
N PHE A 32 13.08 -2.69 -0.80
CA PHE A 32 12.29 -2.53 -2.02
C PHE A 32 13.13 -1.98 -3.17
N LEU A 33 14.03 -1.03 -2.92
CA LEU A 33 14.93 -0.52 -3.96
C LEU A 33 16.04 -1.53 -4.28
N ALA A 34 16.67 -2.11 -3.25
CA ALA A 34 17.75 -3.08 -3.41
C ALA A 34 17.32 -4.27 -4.28
N MET A 35 16.07 -4.73 -4.20
CA MET A 35 15.60 -5.86 -5.01
C MET A 35 15.89 -5.65 -6.51
N SER A 36 15.62 -4.46 -7.03
CA SER A 36 15.79 -4.18 -8.46
C SER A 36 17.18 -3.69 -8.81
N PHE A 37 17.78 -2.84 -7.97
CA PHE A 37 19.10 -2.24 -8.25
C PHE A 37 20.26 -3.18 -7.94
N ASP A 38 20.19 -3.93 -6.84
CA ASP A 38 21.30 -4.73 -6.34
C ASP A 38 21.14 -6.22 -6.68
N PHE A 39 19.90 -6.73 -6.66
CA PHE A 39 19.59 -8.16 -6.84
C PHE A 39 18.94 -8.49 -8.18
N SER A 40 18.64 -7.49 -9.02
CA SER A 40 17.99 -7.66 -10.33
C SER A 40 16.66 -8.46 -10.29
N VAL A 41 15.96 -8.40 -9.16
CA VAL A 41 14.64 -8.99 -8.96
C VAL A 41 13.58 -7.99 -9.42
N ALA A 42 12.67 -8.46 -10.26
CA ALA A 42 11.56 -7.64 -10.76
C ALA A 42 10.57 -7.31 -9.64
N VAL A 43 10.19 -6.04 -9.55
CA VAL A 43 9.12 -5.61 -8.63
C VAL A 43 7.79 -6.15 -9.14
N THR A 44 7.02 -6.76 -8.23
CA THR A 44 5.70 -7.33 -8.53
C THR A 44 4.61 -6.66 -7.71
N ARG A 45 3.35 -6.92 -8.07
CA ARG A 45 2.19 -6.37 -7.35
C ARG A 45 2.24 -6.64 -5.85
N ASN A 46 2.66 -7.84 -5.45
CA ASN A 46 2.78 -8.22 -4.04
C ASN A 46 3.75 -7.31 -3.27
N HIS A 47 4.87 -6.91 -3.88
CA HIS A 47 5.83 -6.02 -3.25
C HIS A 47 5.27 -4.61 -3.03
N TYR A 48 4.51 -4.08 -4.00
CA TYR A 48 3.80 -2.82 -3.84
C TYR A 48 2.76 -2.91 -2.71
N CYS A 49 1.97 -3.99 -2.64
CA CYS A 49 1.04 -4.22 -1.53
C CYS A 49 1.73 -4.18 -0.17
N CYS A 50 2.89 -4.85 -0.03
CA CYS A 50 3.64 -4.84 1.22
C CYS A 50 4.15 -3.44 1.58
N LEU A 51 4.54 -2.63 0.59
CA LEU A 51 5.03 -1.27 0.82
C LEU A 51 3.88 -0.29 1.15
N ILE A 52 2.72 -0.43 0.50
CA ILE A 52 1.48 0.28 0.82
C ILE A 52 1.02 -0.06 2.24
N ASP A 53 1.04 -1.35 2.61
CA ASP A 53 0.70 -1.80 3.97
C ASP A 53 1.67 -1.22 5.01
N LEU A 54 2.98 -1.18 4.73
CA LEU A 54 3.98 -0.57 5.60
C LEU A 54 3.70 0.92 5.83
N PHE A 55 3.50 1.70 4.77
CA PHE A 55 3.17 3.12 4.89
C PHE A 55 1.84 3.32 5.63
N GLY A 56 0.85 2.52 5.27
CA GLY A 56 -0.45 2.56 5.88
C GLY A 56 -0.42 2.30 7.38
N ARG A 57 0.21 1.21 7.84
CA ARG A 57 0.29 0.85 9.26
C ARG A 57 1.11 1.83 10.08
N THR A 58 2.01 2.58 9.46
CA THR A 58 2.84 3.58 10.12
C THR A 58 2.29 5.01 10.01
N GLY A 59 1.12 5.20 9.38
CA GLY A 59 0.44 6.51 9.30
C GLY A 59 0.91 7.41 8.16
N HIS A 60 1.75 6.90 7.25
CA HIS A 60 2.32 7.62 6.11
C HIS A 60 1.38 7.53 4.90
N LEU A 61 0.16 8.05 5.08
CA LEU A 61 -0.94 7.86 4.12
C LEU A 61 -0.70 8.60 2.80
N ALA A 62 0.02 9.72 2.83
CA ALA A 62 0.35 10.47 1.62
C ALA A 62 1.30 9.66 0.73
N GLU A 63 2.35 9.09 1.32
CA GLU A 63 3.31 8.23 0.63
C GLU A 63 2.65 6.95 0.11
N ALA A 64 1.70 6.38 0.85
CA ALA A 64 0.92 5.25 0.38
C ALA A 64 0.04 5.59 -0.84
N ALA A 65 -0.57 6.77 -0.86
CA ALA A 65 -1.38 7.24 -1.98
C ALA A 65 -0.54 7.60 -3.21
N ASP A 66 0.60 8.26 -3.01
CA ASP A 66 1.56 8.56 -4.07
C ASP A 66 2.09 7.27 -4.70
N LEU A 67 2.37 6.24 -3.89
CA LEU A 67 2.80 4.95 -4.41
C LEU A 67 1.74 4.28 -5.29
N ILE A 68 0.46 4.40 -4.92
CA ILE A 68 -0.67 3.90 -5.71
C ILE A 68 -0.87 4.70 -7.00
N ALA A 69 -0.57 5.99 -6.98
CA ALA A 69 -0.64 6.85 -8.16
C ALA A 69 0.42 6.52 -9.22
N HIS A 70 1.62 6.12 -8.77
CA HIS A 70 2.81 5.98 -9.63
C HIS A 70 3.19 4.53 -9.93
N MET A 71 2.44 3.55 -9.43
CA MET A 71 2.71 2.15 -9.72
C MET A 71 2.40 1.82 -11.20
N PRO A 72 3.18 0.90 -11.82
CA PRO A 72 3.13 0.66 -13.26
C PRO A 72 1.92 -0.17 -13.72
N PHE A 73 0.93 -0.37 -12.85
CA PHE A 73 -0.27 -1.14 -13.11
C PHE A 73 -1.46 -0.50 -12.39
N GLU A 74 -2.66 -0.76 -12.89
CA GLU A 74 -3.88 -0.21 -12.31
C GLU A 74 -4.13 -0.79 -10.90
N PRO A 75 -4.43 0.05 -9.89
CA PRO A 75 -4.82 -0.41 -8.56
C PRO A 75 -6.09 -1.25 -8.60
N ASP A 76 -6.02 -2.39 -7.92
CA ASP A 76 -7.16 -3.26 -7.70
C ASP A 76 -7.71 -3.06 -6.28
N SER A 77 -8.80 -3.75 -5.98
CA SER A 77 -9.46 -3.76 -4.68
C SER A 77 -8.53 -4.12 -3.51
N LEU A 78 -7.40 -4.81 -3.73
CA LEU A 78 -6.47 -5.20 -2.66
C LEU A 78 -5.64 -4.01 -2.16
N GLU A 79 -4.98 -3.29 -3.05
CA GLU A 79 -4.13 -2.14 -2.72
C GLU A 79 -4.96 -1.04 -2.04
N LEU A 80 -6.18 -0.82 -2.55
CA LEU A 80 -7.14 0.12 -1.99
C LEU A 80 -7.63 -0.29 -0.59
N ARG A 81 -7.84 -1.58 -0.35
CA ARG A 81 -8.21 -2.08 0.99
C ARG A 81 -7.07 -1.91 2.00
N CYS A 82 -5.82 -2.12 1.62
CA CYS A 82 -4.66 -1.88 2.49
C CYS A 82 -4.62 -0.41 2.94
N LEU A 83 -4.80 0.51 1.98
CA LEU A 83 -4.84 1.94 2.23
C LEU A 83 -6.03 2.36 3.12
N LEU A 84 -7.23 1.82 2.89
CA LEU A 84 -8.38 2.07 3.77
C LEU A 84 -8.16 1.57 5.19
N GLY A 85 -7.64 0.36 5.33
CA GLY A 85 -7.36 -0.23 6.63
C GLY A 85 -6.43 0.65 7.45
N ALA A 86 -5.45 1.26 6.79
CA ALA A 86 -4.55 2.23 7.37
C ALA A 86 -5.21 3.56 7.74
N CYS A 87 -6.01 4.15 6.85
CA CYS A 87 -6.77 5.36 7.14
C CYS A 87 -7.68 5.18 8.37
N ARG A 88 -8.29 3.99 8.51
CA ARG A 88 -9.11 3.61 9.66
C ARG A 88 -8.30 3.59 10.95
N THR A 89 -7.11 2.99 10.94
CA THR A 89 -6.28 2.83 12.15
C THR A 89 -5.72 4.16 12.66
N HIS A 90 -5.41 5.10 11.77
CA HIS A 90 -4.77 6.37 12.15
C HIS A 90 -5.75 7.53 12.34
N GLY A 91 -7.06 7.29 12.25
CA GLY A 91 -8.09 8.29 12.55
C GLY A 91 -8.10 9.50 11.61
N ASN A 92 -7.35 9.45 10.51
CA ASN A 92 -7.17 10.57 9.60
C ASN A 92 -8.24 10.51 8.50
N LEU A 93 -9.48 10.70 8.92
CA LEU A 93 -10.69 10.64 8.08
C LEU A 93 -10.63 11.60 6.89
N GLU A 94 -10.05 12.78 7.07
CA GLU A 94 -9.90 13.78 6.01
C GLU A 94 -8.91 13.32 4.94
N HIS A 95 -7.79 12.70 5.35
CA HIS A 95 -6.88 12.06 4.39
C HIS A 95 -7.51 10.82 3.77
N GLY A 96 -8.25 9.99 4.51
CA GLY A 96 -8.97 8.85 3.96
C GLY A 96 -9.99 9.26 2.89
N ALA A 97 -10.70 10.36 3.09
CA ALA A 97 -11.62 10.93 2.12
C ALA A 97 -10.88 11.51 0.88
N ARG A 98 -9.78 12.25 1.06
CA ARG A 98 -8.96 12.73 -0.07
C ARG A 98 -8.38 11.59 -0.89
N VAL A 99 -7.85 10.58 -0.21
CA VAL A 99 -7.26 9.39 -0.80
C VAL A 99 -8.33 8.59 -1.54
N ALA A 100 -9.54 8.49 -0.99
CA ALA A 100 -10.68 7.97 -1.72
C ALA A 100 -10.97 8.78 -2.97
N SER A 101 -11.21 10.08 -2.83
CA SER A 101 -11.47 10.96 -3.98
C SER A 101 -10.39 10.88 -5.06
N PHE A 102 -9.12 10.76 -4.67
CA PHE A 102 -8.00 10.56 -5.59
C PHE A 102 -8.10 9.21 -6.34
N VAL A 103 -8.34 8.11 -5.61
CA VAL A 103 -8.55 6.78 -6.19
C VAL A 103 -9.75 6.74 -7.14
N LEU A 104 -10.84 7.45 -6.81
CA LEU A 104 -12.03 7.57 -7.66
C LEU A 104 -11.72 8.38 -8.92
N GLY A 105 -10.98 9.47 -8.78
CA GLY A 105 -10.54 10.31 -9.90
C GLY A 105 -9.64 9.57 -10.88
N LEU A 106 -8.82 8.62 -10.39
CA LEU A 106 -8.01 7.74 -11.23
C LEU A 106 -8.83 6.70 -12.01
N ARG A 107 -9.98 6.26 -11.48
CA ARG A 107 -10.81 5.19 -12.08
C ARG A 107 -11.95 5.68 -12.99
N GLY A 108 -12.18 6.99 -13.05
CA GLY A 108 -13.36 7.57 -13.70
C GLY A 108 -14.66 7.28 -12.92
N GLU A 109 -15.70 8.07 -13.19
CA GLU A 109 -16.97 8.10 -12.44
C GLU A 109 -17.78 6.77 -12.49
N GLU A 110 -17.37 5.79 -13.30
CA GLU A 110 -18.22 4.65 -13.70
C GLU A 110 -18.05 3.35 -12.89
N CYS A 111 -17.25 3.33 -11.82
CA CYS A 111 -17.09 2.12 -11.01
C CYS A 111 -18.07 2.07 -9.83
N ALA A 112 -18.96 1.08 -9.77
CA ALA A 112 -19.80 0.84 -8.58
C ALA A 112 -18.97 0.54 -7.31
N SER A 113 -17.77 -0.03 -7.46
CA SER A 113 -16.80 -0.29 -6.38
C SER A 113 -16.28 1.00 -5.73
N SER A 114 -16.19 2.07 -6.51
CA SER A 114 -15.77 3.42 -6.12
C SER A 114 -16.80 4.07 -5.16
N TYR A 115 -18.10 3.89 -5.41
CA TYR A 115 -19.16 4.34 -4.49
C TYR A 115 -19.25 3.51 -3.21
N VAL A 116 -19.07 2.19 -3.29
CA VAL A 116 -19.02 1.32 -2.09
C VAL A 116 -17.81 1.69 -1.21
N PHE A 117 -16.69 2.07 -1.82
CA PHE A 117 -15.49 2.54 -1.13
C PHE A 117 -15.72 3.83 -0.33
N LEU A 118 -16.33 4.86 -0.95
CA LEU A 118 -16.73 6.08 -0.25
C LEU A 118 -17.77 5.83 0.83
N ALA A 119 -18.78 5.02 0.53
CA ALA A 119 -19.82 4.67 1.50
C ALA A 119 -19.21 3.95 2.70
N SER A 120 -18.22 3.07 2.52
CA SER A 120 -17.49 2.42 3.61
C SER A 120 -16.70 3.42 4.48
N ILE A 121 -16.07 4.44 3.88
CA ILE A 121 -15.40 5.49 4.66
C ILE A 121 -16.42 6.33 5.45
N TYR A 122 -17.49 6.80 4.80
CA TYR A 122 -18.48 7.68 5.42
C TYR A 122 -19.37 6.99 6.46
N THR A 123 -19.81 5.75 6.22
CA THR A 123 -20.62 4.99 7.20
C THR A 123 -19.85 4.66 8.48
N HIS A 124 -18.53 4.58 8.40
CA HIS A 124 -17.67 4.34 9.56
C HIS A 124 -17.16 5.62 10.22
N ALA A 125 -17.20 6.76 9.53
CA ALA A 125 -17.00 8.09 10.11
C ALA A 125 -18.14 8.50 11.07
N LEU A 126 -19.35 7.98 10.83
CA LEU A 126 -20.58 8.36 11.55
C LEU A 126 -20.90 7.47 12.76
N LYS A 127 -20.06 6.49 13.10
CA LYS A 127 -20.19 5.72 14.34
C LYS A 127 -19.48 6.47 15.48
N ILE A 128 -20.23 7.41 16.08
CA ILE A 128 -19.97 8.02 17.40
C ILE A 128 -20.36 7.02 18.48
#